data_AF-A0A7J2X3R7-F1
#
_entry.id   AF-A0A7J2X3R7-F1
#
_cell.length_a   1.000
_cell.length_b   1.000
_cell.length_c   1.000
_cell.angle_alpha   90.00
_cell.angle_beta   90.00
_cell.angle_gamma   90.00
#
_symmetry.space_group_name_H-M   'P 1'
#
loop_
_entity.id
_entity.type
_entity.pdbx_description
1 polymer ?
#
loop_
_entity_poly.entity_id
_entity_poly.type
_entity_poly.pdbx_seq_one_letter_code
_entity_poly.pdbx_strand_id
1 'polypeptide(L)'
;MERVEDVKIGLEVHIPITSVETKLFCSCRNTSRYKPSKPNQYVCPVCLGLPGALPRPNEKAVYMALKTAKALRCRLTHILQFYRKHYFYPDLPKGYQITQFKAGGYAPLGEDGVLMLQGGKTIRIRRVQIEEDPAKLIHPGGLGESDRVLIDYNRSGNPLIEIVTEPDLSCPREAREFLDKLIRILTDIGVLDKKIDVVIRADANISIGGSARIEIKNIGSPKDVEKALEFEKLRLERYVKEGIKTVQETRHWDDRRRVTVSIREKEVEEEYRYFPDPNIPPINIKYLIEEIKREEILLEDDMYLYLIELGVRSNYAEVISRDKELYDTFNRVIKRLGISGDKGFIDKSAGLFVNEGKRLIKESGLSYEKLGELIYSILLMVKEGLLTFEEAREKLLQKRVHKPIIGDRDLEAIINEVITRTEILGGEAKNYIIGEVLRKVGEKGFRADPKKVAEVVDSRIGEIVKTKEVVEVKEEVYMPVEYRESIARRKISISDAFLLREGECILTGWIESKMDLGRKLFIILRDWSGRIQLVVNRQNENYEFIRKLPREAFIKVEGSLHEDRRAPDGVEVHVNNIQLLSEIHSLPLSLLDLARSSIPIRLKYRYLDIRRRYMRSILSFRSKLLQAIREYLIK
;
A
#
# COMPACT_ATOMS: atom_id res chain seq x y z
N MET A 1 -37.96 24.91 -21.92
CA MET A 1 -36.62 24.81 -21.28
C MET A 1 -36.77 23.93 -20.07
N GLU A 2 -36.64 22.61 -20.24
CA GLU A 2 -36.55 21.69 -19.11
C GLU A 2 -35.29 22.03 -18.31
N ARG A 3 -35.42 22.24 -17.01
CA ARG A 3 -34.28 22.49 -16.13
C ARG A 3 -33.41 21.24 -16.19
N VAL A 4 -32.20 21.35 -16.75
CA VAL A 4 -31.16 20.35 -16.52
C VAL A 4 -30.97 20.32 -15.01
N GLU A 5 -31.41 19.25 -14.37
CA GLU A 5 -31.30 19.13 -12.92
C GLU A 5 -29.81 19.12 -12.54
N ASP A 6 -29.40 20.05 -11.66
CA ASP A 6 -28.02 20.24 -11.22
C ASP A 6 -27.58 19.02 -10.39
N VAL A 7 -26.97 18.03 -11.04
CA VAL A 7 -26.41 16.83 -10.41
C VAL A 7 -25.03 17.14 -9.87
N LYS A 8 -24.83 16.92 -8.56
CA LYS A 8 -23.55 17.08 -7.88
C LYS A 8 -23.11 15.78 -7.26
N ILE A 9 -21.95 15.30 -7.69
CA ILE A 9 -21.34 14.05 -7.21
C ILE A 9 -19.96 14.36 -6.64
N GLY A 10 -19.68 13.85 -5.44
CA GLY A 10 -18.37 13.88 -4.81
C GLY A 10 -17.95 12.47 -4.39
N LEU A 11 -16.65 12.18 -4.43
CA LEU A 11 -16.10 10.87 -4.10
C LEU A 11 -15.12 10.96 -2.92
N GLU A 12 -15.18 9.98 -2.04
CA GLU A 12 -14.17 9.68 -1.04
C GLU A 12 -13.59 8.31 -1.34
N VAL A 13 -12.31 8.26 -1.71
CA VAL A 13 -11.66 7.07 -2.25
C VAL A 13 -10.51 6.65 -1.34
N HIS A 14 -10.58 5.43 -0.83
CA HIS A 14 -9.53 4.79 -0.04
C HIS A 14 -8.77 3.79 -0.89
N ILE A 15 -7.46 4.00 -0.99
CA ILE A 15 -6.59 3.22 -1.88
C ILE A 15 -5.38 2.70 -1.08
N PRO A 16 -5.10 1.38 -1.09
CA PRO A 16 -3.93 0.85 -0.41
C PRO A 16 -2.63 1.17 -1.15
N ILE A 17 -1.56 1.44 -0.40
CA ILE A 17 -0.22 1.62 -0.96
C ILE A 17 0.44 0.23 -1.10
N THR A 18 0.43 -0.35 -2.30
CA THR A 18 0.93 -1.74 -2.52
C THR A 18 2.44 -1.80 -2.84
N SER A 19 3.06 -0.66 -3.11
CA SER A 19 4.50 -0.55 -3.40
C SER A 19 5.42 -0.53 -2.17
N VAL A 20 4.85 -0.51 -0.96
CA VAL A 20 5.60 -0.52 0.31
C VAL A 20 5.52 -1.88 1.00
N GLU A 21 6.63 -2.30 1.61
CA GLU A 21 6.79 -3.64 2.16
C GLU A 21 6.16 -3.81 3.55
N THR A 22 6.15 -2.74 4.34
CA THR A 22 5.71 -2.75 5.73
C THR A 22 4.47 -1.89 5.95
N LYS A 23 3.77 -2.19 7.05
CA LYS A 23 2.60 -1.44 7.52
C LYS A 23 2.93 0.03 7.82
N LEU A 24 1.90 0.86 8.01
CA LEU A 24 2.06 2.31 8.18
C LEU A 24 2.74 2.68 9.50
N PHE A 25 2.46 1.94 10.57
CA PHE A 25 2.93 2.27 11.92
C PHE A 25 3.80 1.20 12.59
N CYS A 26 4.12 0.10 11.89
CA CYS A 26 4.97 -0.98 12.40
C CYS A 26 5.72 -1.72 11.28
N SER A 27 6.62 -2.62 11.65
CA SER A 27 7.47 -3.39 10.73
C SER A 27 6.82 -4.67 10.18
N CYS A 28 5.56 -4.96 10.51
CA CYS A 28 4.86 -6.10 9.92
C CYS A 28 4.72 -5.93 8.40
N ARG A 29 4.67 -7.06 7.70
CA ARG A 29 4.40 -7.09 6.25
C ARG A 29 3.05 -6.45 5.93
N ASN A 30 3.05 -5.62 4.90
CA ASN A 30 1.85 -5.01 4.32
C ASN A 30 1.07 -6.07 3.53
N THR A 31 -0.16 -6.40 3.94
CA THR A 31 -0.92 -7.45 3.26
C THR A 31 -1.47 -7.04 1.91
N SER A 32 -1.49 -5.73 1.62
CA SER A 32 -1.81 -5.22 0.29
C SER A 32 -0.70 -5.53 -0.72
N ARG A 33 0.49 -5.94 -0.25
CA ARG A 33 1.61 -6.42 -1.07
C ARG A 33 1.84 -7.92 -0.96
N TYR A 34 1.75 -8.47 0.25
CA TYR A 34 2.05 -9.87 0.55
C TYR A 34 0.82 -10.61 1.06
N LYS A 35 0.47 -11.75 0.44
CA LYS A 35 -0.65 -12.57 0.91
C LYS A 35 -0.23 -13.41 2.13
N PRO A 36 -0.91 -13.30 3.28
CA PRO A 36 -0.64 -14.18 4.43
C PRO A 36 -1.13 -15.60 4.12
N SER A 37 -0.42 -16.61 4.65
CA SER A 37 -0.83 -18.02 4.52
C SER A 37 -1.88 -18.44 5.55
N LYS A 38 -2.02 -17.68 6.65
CA LYS A 38 -3.02 -17.93 7.70
C LYS A 38 -3.54 -16.64 8.35
N PRO A 39 -4.72 -16.67 8.98
CA PRO A 39 -5.24 -15.53 9.75
C PRO A 39 -4.25 -15.10 10.84
N ASN A 40 -4.20 -13.79 11.13
CA ASN A 40 -3.40 -13.20 12.20
C ASN A 40 -1.90 -13.58 12.16
N GLN A 41 -1.31 -13.67 10.97
CA GLN A 41 0.11 -14.00 10.75
C GLN A 41 1.02 -12.77 10.74
N TYR A 42 0.62 -11.69 10.05
CA TYR A 42 1.39 -10.45 9.90
C TYR A 42 0.97 -9.43 10.94
N VAL A 43 1.08 -9.82 12.21
CA VAL A 43 0.64 -9.03 13.36
C VAL A 43 1.79 -8.79 14.35
N CYS A 44 1.69 -7.73 15.14
CA CYS A 44 2.62 -7.39 16.21
C CYS A 44 1.89 -6.58 17.29
N PRO A 45 2.51 -6.30 18.45
CA PRO A 45 1.88 -5.51 19.51
C PRO A 45 1.30 -4.17 19.06
N VAL A 46 1.92 -3.49 18.08
CA VAL A 46 1.46 -2.17 17.60
C VAL A 46 0.14 -2.29 16.83
N CYS A 47 0.08 -3.13 15.80
CA CYS A 47 -1.13 -3.27 14.97
C CYS A 47 -2.24 -4.09 15.65
N LEU A 48 -1.92 -4.79 16.74
CA LEU A 48 -2.89 -5.41 17.66
C LEU A 48 -3.33 -4.47 18.79
N GLY A 49 -2.82 -3.24 18.86
CA GLY A 49 -3.19 -2.28 19.91
C GLY A 49 -2.87 -2.74 21.33
N LEU A 50 -1.82 -3.56 21.52
CA LEU A 50 -1.48 -4.09 22.83
C LEU A 50 -0.94 -2.99 23.76
N PRO A 51 -1.15 -3.12 25.09
CA PRO A 51 -0.69 -2.14 26.06
C PRO A 51 0.81 -1.83 25.95
N GLY A 52 1.15 -0.54 25.85
CA GLY A 52 2.53 -0.07 25.78
C GLY A 52 3.16 -0.08 24.38
N ALA A 53 2.44 -0.56 23.35
CA ALA A 53 2.90 -0.47 21.97
C ALA A 53 2.79 0.97 21.44
N LEU A 54 3.79 1.42 20.67
CA LEU A 54 3.85 2.78 20.12
C LEU A 54 3.94 2.74 18.59
N PRO A 55 3.18 3.57 17.87
CA PRO A 55 3.22 3.66 16.42
C PRO A 55 4.51 4.36 15.94
N ARG A 56 5.05 3.90 14.81
CA ARG A 56 6.17 4.56 14.12
C ARG A 56 5.84 4.74 12.63
N PRO A 57 5.60 5.98 12.15
CA PRO A 57 5.27 6.24 10.75
C PRO A 57 6.29 5.65 9.77
N ASN A 58 5.78 5.08 8.69
CA ASN A 58 6.56 4.54 7.59
C ASN A 58 6.88 5.65 6.58
N GLU A 59 8.14 6.08 6.54
CA GLU A 59 8.61 7.16 5.65
C GLU A 59 8.32 6.89 4.17
N LYS A 60 8.49 5.64 3.72
CA LYS A 60 8.21 5.26 2.33
C LYS A 60 6.72 5.37 2.00
N ALA A 61 5.84 5.02 2.94
CA ALA A 61 4.40 5.18 2.77
C ALA A 61 4.00 6.66 2.70
N VAL A 62 4.60 7.50 3.55
CA VAL A 62 4.42 8.97 3.52
C VAL A 62 4.92 9.54 2.19
N TYR A 63 6.10 9.13 1.71
CA TYR A 63 6.64 9.54 0.42
C TYR A 63 5.68 9.21 -0.72
N MET A 64 5.14 7.98 -0.76
CA MET A 64 4.18 7.56 -1.79
C MET A 64 2.88 8.38 -1.74
N ALA A 65 2.36 8.69 -0.56
CA ALA A 65 1.19 9.54 -0.42
C ALA A 65 1.44 11.00 -0.84
N LEU A 66 2.61 11.55 -0.53
CA LEU A 66 3.03 12.87 -1.04
C LEU A 66 3.21 12.88 -2.56
N LYS A 67 3.72 11.79 -3.14
CA LYS A 67 3.85 11.61 -4.58
C LYS A 67 2.47 11.60 -5.26
N THR A 68 1.49 10.92 -4.66
CA THR A 68 0.08 11.01 -5.08
C THR A 68 -0.42 12.45 -5.04
N ALA A 69 -0.21 13.16 -3.93
CA ALA A 69 -0.64 14.55 -3.81
C ALA A 69 0.00 15.46 -4.89
N LYS A 70 1.30 15.28 -5.19
CA LYS A 70 1.97 15.99 -6.28
C LYS A 70 1.37 15.66 -7.65
N ALA A 71 1.13 14.37 -7.93
CA ALA A 71 0.51 13.93 -9.17
C ALA A 71 -0.90 14.52 -9.36
N LEU A 72 -1.64 14.69 -8.26
CA LEU A 72 -2.95 15.36 -8.25
C LEU A 72 -2.84 16.88 -8.16
N ARG A 73 -1.65 17.45 -8.42
CA ARG A 73 -1.37 18.90 -8.43
C ARG A 73 -1.81 19.61 -7.15
N CYS A 74 -1.79 18.91 -6.01
CA CYS A 74 -2.15 19.46 -4.71
C CYS A 74 -1.04 20.35 -4.16
N ARG A 75 -1.42 21.33 -3.35
CA ARG A 75 -0.52 22.07 -2.47
C ARG A 75 -0.10 21.17 -1.30
N LEU A 76 1.21 20.94 -1.16
CA LEU A 76 1.77 20.01 -0.17
C LEU A 76 2.06 20.71 1.17
N THR A 77 1.87 19.99 2.28
CA THR A 77 2.28 20.43 3.63
C THR A 77 3.76 20.13 3.91
N HIS A 78 4.42 20.97 4.71
CA HIS A 78 5.77 20.71 5.21
C HIS A 78 5.78 20.00 6.57
N ILE A 79 4.63 19.93 7.24
CA ILE A 79 4.50 19.28 8.55
C ILE A 79 3.50 18.14 8.45
N LEU A 80 3.96 16.94 8.78
CA LEU A 80 3.14 15.75 8.93
C LEU A 80 2.64 15.66 10.38
N GLN A 81 1.33 15.72 10.55
CA GLN A 81 0.65 15.50 11.83
C GLN A 81 -0.39 14.39 11.69
N PHE A 82 -0.38 13.46 12.64
CA PHE A 82 -1.39 12.41 12.75
C PHE A 82 -2.38 12.72 13.88
N TYR A 83 -3.60 12.23 13.71
CA TYR A 83 -4.73 12.37 14.63
C TYR A 83 -5.30 11.00 14.94
N ARG A 84 -5.97 10.89 16.07
CA ARG A 84 -6.76 9.72 16.43
C ARG A 84 -8.23 9.96 16.13
N LYS A 85 -8.80 9.19 15.22
CA LYS A 85 -10.23 9.09 14.95
C LYS A 85 -10.81 7.99 15.85
N HIS A 86 -11.54 8.37 16.91
CA HIS A 86 -12.03 7.42 17.92
C HIS A 86 -13.38 6.84 17.53
N TYR A 87 -13.46 5.53 17.44
CA TYR A 87 -14.70 4.76 17.36
C TYR A 87 -14.44 3.33 17.82
N PHE A 88 -15.46 2.69 18.39
CA PHE A 88 -15.34 1.32 18.90
C PHE A 88 -15.91 0.35 17.90
N TYR A 89 -15.02 -0.43 17.27
CA TYR A 89 -15.43 -1.50 16.39
C TYR A 89 -14.46 -2.70 16.50
N PRO A 90 -14.91 -3.96 16.35
CA PRO A 90 -14.06 -5.12 16.59
C PRO A 90 -12.84 -5.22 15.68
N ASP A 91 -12.87 -4.62 14.50
CA ASP A 91 -11.73 -4.61 13.57
C ASP A 91 -10.65 -3.56 13.90
N LEU A 92 -10.90 -2.71 14.90
CA LEU A 92 -10.04 -1.61 15.28
C LEU A 92 -9.52 -1.81 16.71
N PRO A 93 -8.40 -2.53 16.89
CA PRO A 93 -8.02 -3.05 18.20
C PRO A 93 -7.57 -1.96 19.19
N LYS A 94 -7.25 -0.75 18.69
CA LYS A 94 -6.83 0.40 19.51
C LYS A 94 -8.00 1.19 20.09
N GLY A 95 -9.23 0.98 19.59
CA GLY A 95 -10.38 1.87 19.85
C GLY A 95 -10.26 3.25 19.19
N TYR A 96 -9.28 3.41 18.28
CA TYR A 96 -9.11 4.57 17.41
C TYR A 96 -8.27 4.19 16.18
N GLN A 97 -8.50 4.90 15.09
CA GLN A 97 -7.73 4.83 13.85
C GLN A 97 -6.78 6.03 13.81
N ILE A 98 -5.52 5.78 13.50
CA ILE A 98 -4.53 6.85 13.27
C ILE A 98 -4.67 7.31 11.82
N THR A 99 -5.08 8.56 11.64
CA THR A 99 -5.38 9.21 10.35
C THR A 99 -4.87 10.65 10.36
N GLN A 100 -5.26 11.48 9.39
CA GLN A 100 -5.01 12.92 9.39
C GLN A 100 -6.30 13.71 9.55
N PHE A 101 -6.21 14.91 10.10
CA PHE A 101 -7.35 15.80 10.26
C PHE A 101 -6.91 17.26 10.14
N LYS A 102 -7.74 18.09 9.54
CA LYS A 102 -7.47 19.53 9.39
C LYS A 102 -7.94 20.26 10.64
N ALA A 103 -7.07 20.36 11.64
CA ALA A 103 -7.34 21.10 12.88
C ALA A 103 -6.04 21.64 13.49
N GLY A 104 -6.13 22.59 14.42
CA GLY A 104 -4.95 23.06 15.18
C GLY A 104 -3.81 23.62 14.32
N GLY A 105 -4.12 24.14 13.13
CA GLY A 105 -3.13 24.70 12.18
C GLY A 105 -2.42 23.68 11.29
N TYR A 106 -2.74 22.38 11.41
CA TYR A 106 -2.16 21.34 10.56
C TYR A 106 -3.05 21.03 9.35
N ALA A 107 -2.40 20.79 8.21
CA ALA A 107 -3.03 20.43 6.95
C ALA A 107 -2.80 18.94 6.64
N PRO A 108 -3.65 18.32 5.82
CA PRO A 108 -3.38 17.00 5.24
C PRO A 108 -2.15 17.04 4.33
N LEU A 109 -1.72 15.88 3.82
CA LEU A 109 -0.54 15.78 2.96
C LEU A 109 -0.64 16.65 1.69
N GLY A 110 -1.84 16.73 1.10
CA GLY A 110 -2.15 17.60 -0.03
C GLY A 110 -3.54 18.22 0.07
N GLU A 111 -3.68 19.47 -0.38
CA GLU A 111 -4.97 20.19 -0.50
C GLU A 111 -5.08 20.89 -1.86
N ASP A 112 -6.31 21.24 -2.24
CA ASP A 112 -6.61 22.13 -3.38
C ASP A 112 -5.98 21.66 -4.71
N GLY A 113 -6.03 20.36 -4.96
CA GLY A 113 -5.52 19.74 -6.18
C GLY A 113 -6.53 19.73 -7.31
N VAL A 114 -6.13 19.17 -8.45
CA VAL A 114 -6.98 19.02 -9.63
C VAL A 114 -6.62 17.76 -10.42
N LEU A 115 -7.63 17.12 -10.99
CA LEU A 115 -7.49 16.06 -11.98
C LEU A 115 -8.37 16.40 -13.19
N MET A 116 -7.79 16.35 -14.38
CA MET A 116 -8.53 16.62 -15.62
C MET A 116 -9.14 15.32 -16.17
N LEU A 117 -10.40 15.36 -16.61
CA LEU A 117 -11.03 14.27 -17.36
C LEU A 117 -10.88 14.50 -18.87
N GLN A 118 -11.25 13.50 -19.67
CA GLN A 118 -11.35 13.63 -21.12
C GLN A 118 -12.33 14.73 -21.49
N GLY A 119 -12.02 15.45 -22.57
CA GLY A 119 -12.77 16.65 -22.96
C GLY A 119 -12.44 17.91 -22.14
N GLY A 120 -11.46 17.85 -21.23
CA GLY A 120 -10.89 19.01 -20.55
C GLY A 120 -11.64 19.44 -19.28
N LYS A 121 -12.65 18.68 -18.84
CA LYS A 121 -13.34 18.96 -17.57
C LYS A 121 -12.39 18.75 -16.40
N THR A 122 -12.29 19.74 -15.51
CA THR A 122 -11.43 19.67 -14.33
C THR A 122 -12.25 19.29 -13.09
N ILE A 123 -11.77 18.30 -12.34
CA ILE A 123 -12.33 17.85 -11.06
C ILE A 123 -11.37 18.27 -9.96
N ARG A 124 -11.83 19.09 -9.01
CA ARG A 124 -10.99 19.54 -7.90
C ARG A 124 -10.84 18.44 -6.85
N ILE A 125 -9.64 18.32 -6.34
CA ILE A 125 -9.28 17.43 -5.23
C ILE A 125 -9.25 18.27 -3.96
N ARG A 126 -10.14 17.98 -3.03
CA ARG A 126 -10.22 18.70 -1.76
C ARG A 126 -9.02 18.39 -0.88
N ARG A 127 -8.69 17.10 -0.75
CA ARG A 127 -7.57 16.64 0.08
C ARG A 127 -7.03 15.27 -0.32
N VAL A 128 -5.76 15.06 0.01
CA VAL A 128 -5.08 13.76 0.02
C VAL A 128 -4.51 13.53 1.41
N GLN A 129 -4.89 12.42 2.05
CA GLN A 129 -4.49 12.05 3.40
C GLN A 129 -3.90 10.64 3.44
N ILE A 130 -3.15 10.33 4.50
CA ILE A 130 -2.65 8.98 4.78
C ILE A 130 -3.18 8.45 6.11
N GLU A 131 -3.61 7.21 6.13
CA GLU A 131 -4.17 6.56 7.32
C GLU A 131 -3.91 5.05 7.34
N GLU A 132 -4.21 4.42 8.47
CA GLU A 132 -4.14 2.96 8.59
C GLU A 132 -5.47 2.27 8.27
N ASP A 133 -5.40 1.08 7.67
CA ASP A 133 -6.57 0.23 7.43
C ASP A 133 -7.00 -0.53 8.70
N PRO A 134 -8.30 -0.68 8.99
CA PRO A 134 -8.80 -1.65 9.97
C PRO A 134 -8.57 -3.12 9.57
N ALA A 135 -8.76 -4.03 10.54
CA ALA A 135 -8.74 -5.47 10.32
C ALA A 135 -9.86 -5.94 9.37
N LYS A 136 -9.79 -7.18 8.92
CA LYS A 136 -10.86 -7.80 8.12
C LYS A 136 -11.85 -8.50 9.05
N LEU A 137 -13.14 -8.21 8.88
CA LEU A 137 -14.23 -8.98 9.49
C LEU A 137 -14.74 -10.04 8.53
N ILE A 138 -15.04 -11.21 9.07
CA ILE A 138 -15.57 -12.36 8.34
C ILE A 138 -16.80 -12.84 9.12
N HIS A 139 -17.94 -12.87 8.45
CA HIS A 139 -19.19 -13.40 8.98
C HIS A 139 -19.46 -14.76 8.31
N PRO A 140 -19.17 -15.90 8.98
CA PRO A 140 -19.51 -17.23 8.46
C PRO A 140 -20.99 -17.32 8.05
N GLY A 141 -21.28 -17.69 6.79
CA GLY A 141 -22.65 -17.72 6.26
C GLY A 141 -23.15 -16.40 5.67
N GLY A 142 -22.56 -15.26 6.03
CA GLY A 142 -22.91 -13.95 5.49
C GLY A 142 -23.41 -12.96 6.55
N LEU A 143 -23.61 -11.71 6.12
CA LEU A 143 -24.05 -10.62 6.99
C LEU A 143 -25.53 -10.85 7.37
N GLY A 144 -25.80 -11.08 8.66
CA GLY A 144 -27.16 -11.30 9.19
C GLY A 144 -27.54 -12.76 9.45
N GLU A 145 -26.79 -13.73 8.89
CA GLU A 145 -27.00 -15.17 9.14
C GLU A 145 -25.99 -15.73 10.16
N SER A 146 -24.93 -14.97 10.44
CA SER A 146 -23.84 -15.41 11.30
C SER A 146 -24.11 -15.11 12.78
N ASP A 147 -23.89 -16.10 13.64
CA ASP A 147 -23.94 -16.00 15.11
C ASP A 147 -22.64 -15.43 15.72
N ARG A 148 -21.57 -15.35 14.91
CA ARG A 148 -20.24 -14.90 15.34
C ARG A 148 -19.54 -14.11 14.25
N VAL A 149 -18.56 -13.31 14.66
CA VAL A 149 -17.68 -12.57 13.74
C VAL A 149 -16.25 -13.03 13.96
N LEU A 150 -15.59 -13.48 12.90
CA LEU A 150 -14.17 -13.82 12.91
C LEU A 150 -13.38 -12.58 12.48
N ILE A 151 -12.28 -12.32 13.19
CA ILE A 151 -11.47 -11.11 12.99
C ILE A 151 -10.07 -11.52 12.55
N ASP A 152 -9.63 -10.99 11.41
CA ASP A 152 -8.27 -11.15 10.91
C ASP A 152 -7.53 -9.80 10.89
N TYR A 153 -6.64 -9.62 11.87
CA TYR A 153 -5.79 -8.44 12.05
C TYR A 153 -4.59 -8.37 11.10
N ASN A 154 -4.44 -9.32 10.18
CA ASN A 154 -3.46 -9.24 9.09
C ASN A 154 -3.50 -7.88 8.37
N ARG A 155 -4.70 -7.35 8.08
CA ARG A 155 -4.87 -6.06 7.40
C ARG A 155 -4.68 -4.83 8.29
N SER A 156 -4.91 -4.98 9.60
CA SER A 156 -4.84 -3.88 10.59
C SER A 156 -3.48 -3.18 10.51
N GLY A 157 -3.48 -1.87 10.27
CA GLY A 157 -2.26 -1.07 10.16
C GLY A 157 -1.70 -0.90 8.75
N ASN A 158 -2.31 -1.50 7.72
CA ASN A 158 -1.84 -1.30 6.33
C ASN A 158 -1.96 0.17 5.92
N PRO A 159 -1.03 0.69 5.10
CA PRO A 159 -1.08 2.06 4.63
C PRO A 159 -2.17 2.26 3.59
N LEU A 160 -3.03 3.24 3.83
CA LEU A 160 -4.08 3.72 2.93
C LEU A 160 -3.88 5.20 2.62
N ILE A 161 -4.24 5.58 1.39
CA ILE A 161 -4.42 6.97 0.99
C ILE A 161 -5.92 7.22 0.89
N GLU A 162 -6.40 8.27 1.56
CA GLU A 162 -7.75 8.82 1.39
C GLU A 162 -7.66 10.01 0.42
N ILE A 163 -8.47 10.00 -0.64
CA ILE A 163 -8.57 11.07 -1.63
C ILE A 163 -10.03 11.52 -1.68
N VAL A 164 -10.26 12.80 -1.39
CA VAL A 164 -11.61 13.39 -1.41
C VAL A 164 -11.70 14.43 -2.51
N THR A 165 -12.73 14.34 -3.34
CA THR A 165 -13.01 15.33 -4.38
C THR A 165 -13.93 16.44 -3.87
N GLU A 166 -13.89 17.60 -4.53
CA GLU A 166 -15.05 18.50 -4.50
C GLU A 166 -16.21 17.89 -5.30
N PRO A 167 -17.46 18.35 -5.10
CA PRO A 167 -18.64 17.81 -5.77
C PRO A 167 -18.78 18.31 -7.23
N ASP A 168 -17.71 18.20 -8.02
CA ASP A 168 -17.59 18.74 -9.39
C ASP A 168 -18.07 17.74 -10.48
N LEU A 169 -18.28 16.47 -10.11
CA LEU A 169 -18.75 15.43 -11.03
C LEU A 169 -20.25 15.62 -11.28
N SER A 170 -20.67 15.61 -12.55
CA SER A 170 -22.05 15.88 -12.96
C SER A 170 -22.79 14.66 -13.51
N CYS A 171 -22.11 13.54 -13.70
CA CYS A 171 -22.77 12.28 -14.06
C CYS A 171 -22.03 11.04 -13.56
N PRO A 172 -22.71 9.89 -13.43
CA PRO A 172 -22.10 8.63 -13.00
C PRO A 172 -20.90 8.19 -13.86
N ARG A 173 -20.96 8.44 -15.17
CA ARG A 173 -19.88 8.12 -16.11
C ARG A 173 -18.59 8.87 -15.80
N GLU A 174 -18.68 10.16 -15.46
CA GLU A 174 -17.52 10.95 -15.06
C GLU A 174 -16.89 10.42 -13.76
N ALA A 175 -17.70 9.93 -12.81
CA ALA A 175 -17.20 9.34 -11.58
C ALA A 175 -16.37 8.08 -11.84
N ARG A 176 -16.82 7.22 -12.76
CA ARG A 176 -16.04 6.06 -13.20
C ARG A 176 -14.76 6.48 -13.93
N GLU A 177 -14.86 7.43 -14.85
CA GLU A 177 -13.70 7.92 -15.60
C GLU A 177 -12.63 8.51 -14.66
N PHE A 178 -13.06 9.27 -13.66
CA PHE A 178 -12.20 9.78 -12.59
C PHE A 178 -11.44 8.66 -11.88
N LEU A 179 -12.15 7.61 -11.45
CA LEU A 179 -11.55 6.48 -10.74
C LEU A 179 -10.60 5.67 -11.61
N ASP A 180 -10.99 5.38 -12.87
CA ASP A 180 -10.16 4.67 -13.83
C ASP A 180 -8.85 5.45 -14.10
N LYS A 181 -8.95 6.78 -14.29
CA LYS A 181 -7.77 7.66 -14.48
C LYS A 181 -6.92 7.74 -13.22
N LEU A 182 -7.54 7.84 -12.04
CA LEU A 182 -6.83 7.87 -10.76
C LEU A 182 -6.00 6.59 -10.55
N ILE A 183 -6.60 5.40 -10.77
CA ILE A 183 -5.89 4.12 -10.65
C ILE A 183 -4.70 4.06 -11.60
N ARG A 184 -4.87 4.51 -12.86
CA ARG A 184 -3.77 4.58 -13.84
C ARG A 184 -2.63 5.48 -13.35
N ILE A 185 -2.95 6.71 -12.92
CA ILE A 185 -1.96 7.65 -12.37
C ILE A 185 -1.18 7.00 -11.23
N LEU A 186 -1.88 6.40 -10.26
CA LEU A 186 -1.25 5.78 -9.09
C LEU A 186 -0.38 4.58 -9.45
N THR A 187 -0.74 3.84 -10.50
CA THR A 187 0.07 2.76 -11.06
C THR A 187 1.33 3.31 -11.74
N ASP A 188 1.19 4.37 -12.54
CA ASP A 188 2.30 4.97 -13.28
C ASP A 188 3.34 5.63 -12.39
N ILE A 189 2.92 6.21 -11.25
CA ILE A 189 3.82 6.79 -10.26
C ILE A 189 4.37 5.76 -9.26
N GLY A 190 3.94 4.49 -9.36
CA GLY A 190 4.44 3.39 -8.53
C GLY A 190 3.89 3.37 -7.10
N VAL A 191 2.71 3.95 -6.85
CA VAL A 191 1.98 3.77 -5.59
C VAL A 191 1.28 2.41 -5.59
N LEU A 192 0.74 2.02 -6.75
CA LEU A 192 0.19 0.69 -7.01
C LEU A 192 1.21 -0.15 -7.78
N ASP A 193 1.49 -1.35 -7.28
CA ASP A 193 2.27 -2.37 -7.96
C ASP A 193 1.48 -2.96 -9.13
N LYS A 194 2.01 -2.84 -10.35
CA LYS A 194 1.39 -3.35 -11.60
C LYS A 194 1.04 -4.85 -11.56
N LYS A 195 1.66 -5.63 -10.67
CA LYS A 195 1.45 -7.08 -10.56
C LYS A 195 0.34 -7.48 -9.58
N ILE A 196 -0.26 -6.51 -8.89
CA ILE A 196 -1.22 -6.74 -7.82
C ILE A 196 -2.56 -6.16 -8.21
N ASP A 197 -3.60 -7.00 -8.22
CA ASP A 197 -4.98 -6.52 -8.36
C ASP A 197 -5.38 -5.75 -7.10
N VAL A 198 -5.70 -4.46 -7.27
CA VAL A 198 -6.05 -3.57 -6.18
C VAL A 198 -7.56 -3.40 -6.10
N VAL A 199 -8.13 -3.69 -4.94
CA VAL A 199 -9.51 -3.33 -4.62
C VAL A 199 -9.51 -1.92 -4.06
N ILE A 200 -10.20 -1.01 -4.74
CA ILE A 200 -10.47 0.33 -4.22
C ILE A 200 -11.75 0.31 -3.38
N ARG A 201 -11.82 1.17 -2.36
CA ARG A 201 -13.07 1.45 -1.65
C ARG A 201 -13.46 2.88 -1.95
N ALA A 202 -14.63 3.08 -2.53
CA ALA A 202 -15.18 4.39 -2.80
C ALA A 202 -16.50 4.56 -2.08
N ASP A 203 -16.64 5.69 -1.40
CA ASP A 203 -17.91 6.19 -0.91
C ASP A 203 -18.33 7.37 -1.81
N ALA A 204 -19.56 7.33 -2.29
CA ALA A 204 -20.07 8.27 -3.29
C ALA A 204 -21.17 9.14 -2.71
N ASN A 205 -21.01 10.46 -2.81
CA ASN A 205 -21.99 11.43 -2.39
C ASN A 205 -22.72 11.97 -3.62
N ILE A 206 -24.06 11.99 -3.61
CA ILE A 206 -24.88 12.51 -4.71
C ILE A 206 -26.01 13.41 -4.19
N SER A 207 -26.29 14.48 -4.94
CA SER A 207 -27.48 15.33 -4.77
C SER A 207 -27.94 15.85 -6.13
N ILE A 208 -29.25 16.10 -6.27
CA ILE A 208 -29.87 16.52 -7.53
C ILE A 208 -30.87 17.65 -7.26
N GLY A 209 -30.76 18.77 -7.99
CA GLY A 209 -31.81 19.80 -7.98
C GLY A 209 -32.11 20.39 -6.59
N GLY A 210 -31.14 20.38 -5.68
CA GLY A 210 -31.30 20.83 -4.29
C GLY A 210 -31.83 19.76 -3.33
N SER A 211 -31.88 18.48 -3.73
CA SER A 211 -32.15 17.37 -2.83
C SER A 211 -31.17 17.32 -1.66
N ALA A 212 -31.56 16.65 -0.58
CA ALA A 212 -30.61 16.27 0.45
C ALA A 212 -29.48 15.40 -0.14
N ARG A 213 -28.29 15.51 0.46
CA ARG A 213 -27.12 14.70 0.09
C ARG A 213 -27.34 13.25 0.52
N ILE A 214 -27.16 12.33 -0.42
CA ILE A 214 -27.14 10.89 -0.15
C ILE A 214 -25.70 10.41 -0.21
N GLU A 215 -25.28 9.65 0.80
CA GLU A 215 -23.97 9.00 0.83
C GLU A 215 -24.16 7.50 0.56
N ILE A 216 -23.49 6.97 -0.44
CA ILE A 216 -23.52 5.55 -0.81
C ILE A 216 -22.19 4.92 -0.39
N LYS A 217 -22.24 3.95 0.53
CA LYS A 217 -21.07 3.23 1.06
C LYS A 217 -20.90 1.85 0.45
N ASN A 218 -19.69 1.31 0.64
CA ASN A 218 -19.29 -0.05 0.28
C ASN A 218 -19.27 -0.32 -1.23
N ILE A 219 -18.63 0.57 -1.99
CA ILE A 219 -18.46 0.38 -3.43
C ILE A 219 -17.03 -0.06 -3.74
N GLY A 220 -16.88 -1.27 -4.28
CA GLY A 220 -15.58 -1.94 -4.45
C GLY A 220 -14.92 -1.79 -5.82
N SER A 221 -15.58 -1.17 -6.80
CA SER A 221 -15.03 -1.02 -8.15
C SER A 221 -15.53 0.25 -8.86
N PRO A 222 -14.77 0.81 -9.81
CA PRO A 222 -15.22 1.97 -10.60
C PRO A 222 -16.55 1.73 -11.34
N LYS A 223 -16.77 0.50 -11.81
CA LYS A 223 -18.02 0.10 -12.49
C LYS A 223 -19.20 0.07 -11.52
N ASP A 224 -18.99 -0.36 -10.29
CA ASP A 224 -20.06 -0.39 -9.31
C ASP A 224 -20.38 1.01 -8.78
N VAL A 225 -19.41 1.93 -8.80
CA VAL A 225 -19.67 3.36 -8.51
C VAL A 225 -20.60 3.97 -9.54
N GLU A 226 -20.34 3.72 -10.83
CA GLU A 226 -21.22 4.16 -11.92
C GLU A 226 -22.65 3.64 -11.71
N LYS A 227 -22.81 2.33 -11.52
CA LYS A 227 -24.14 1.71 -11.34
C LYS A 227 -24.87 2.20 -10.09
N ALA A 228 -24.16 2.35 -8.98
CA ALA A 228 -24.74 2.83 -7.72
C ALA A 228 -25.24 4.28 -7.88
N LEU A 229 -24.44 5.14 -8.52
CA LEU A 229 -24.80 6.52 -8.81
C LEU A 229 -25.93 6.62 -9.85
N GLU A 230 -25.98 5.74 -10.86
CA GLU A 230 -27.09 5.67 -11.82
C GLU A 230 -28.40 5.32 -11.12
N PHE A 231 -28.39 4.31 -10.27
CA PHE A 231 -29.57 3.92 -9.48
C PHE A 231 -30.06 5.07 -8.60
N GLU A 232 -29.14 5.69 -7.85
CA GLU A 232 -29.48 6.75 -6.92
C GLU A 232 -29.92 8.03 -7.65
N LYS A 233 -29.31 8.32 -8.80
CA LYS A 233 -29.72 9.42 -9.68
C LYS A 233 -31.17 9.25 -10.11
N LEU A 234 -31.53 8.11 -10.68
CA LEU A 234 -32.92 7.85 -11.11
C LEU A 234 -33.91 7.93 -9.95
N ARG A 235 -33.52 7.46 -8.75
CA ARG A 235 -34.35 7.56 -7.54
C ARG A 235 -34.60 9.02 -7.13
N LEU A 236 -33.54 9.83 -7.11
CA LEU A 236 -33.61 11.24 -6.71
C LEU A 236 -34.34 12.10 -7.75
N GLU A 237 -34.10 11.90 -9.05
CA GLU A 237 -34.83 12.56 -10.14
C GLU A 237 -36.35 12.31 -10.00
N ARG A 238 -36.74 11.06 -9.72
CA ARG A 238 -38.15 10.72 -9.45
C ARG A 238 -38.70 11.49 -8.25
N TYR A 239 -37.96 11.54 -7.14
CA TYR A 239 -38.42 12.22 -5.93
C TYR A 239 -38.56 13.72 -6.14
N VAL A 240 -37.62 14.35 -6.84
CA VAL A 240 -37.69 15.78 -7.21
C VAL A 240 -38.91 16.03 -8.09
N LYS A 241 -39.14 15.19 -9.10
CA LYS A 241 -40.29 15.29 -10.00
C LYS A 241 -41.65 15.09 -9.31
N GLU A 242 -41.72 14.19 -8.33
CA GLU A 242 -42.93 13.90 -7.55
C GLU A 242 -43.11 14.85 -6.35
N GLY A 243 -42.18 15.78 -6.10
CA GLY A 243 -42.21 16.68 -4.94
C GLY A 243 -41.99 15.97 -3.60
N ILE A 244 -41.38 14.78 -3.60
CA ILE A 244 -41.07 14.00 -2.40
C ILE A 244 -39.87 14.63 -1.69
N LYS A 245 -40.05 14.96 -0.41
CA LYS A 245 -38.98 15.52 0.42
C LYS A 245 -37.89 14.48 0.67
N THR A 246 -36.65 14.83 0.33
CA THR A 246 -35.47 14.02 0.62
C THR A 246 -34.87 14.40 1.97
N VAL A 247 -34.31 13.41 2.67
CA VAL A 247 -33.54 13.60 3.91
C VAL A 247 -32.11 13.12 3.67
N GLN A 248 -31.14 13.66 4.42
CA GLN A 248 -29.78 13.15 4.36
C GLN A 248 -29.77 11.74 4.93
N GLU A 249 -29.33 10.77 4.14
CA GLU A 249 -29.23 9.38 4.56
C GLU A 249 -27.96 8.74 3.99
N THR A 250 -27.46 7.74 4.72
CA THR A 250 -26.39 6.86 4.24
C THR A 250 -27.01 5.55 3.78
N ARG A 251 -26.66 5.13 2.57
CA ARG A 251 -27.17 3.93 1.90
C ARG A 251 -26.02 2.99 1.58
N HIS A 252 -26.32 1.71 1.45
CA HIS A 252 -25.35 0.68 1.08
C HIS A 252 -25.62 0.19 -0.35
N TRP A 253 -24.57 -0.01 -1.14
CA TRP A 253 -24.70 -0.64 -2.46
C TRP A 253 -24.79 -2.16 -2.33
N ASP A 254 -25.92 -2.75 -2.74
CA ASP A 254 -26.07 -4.20 -2.89
C ASP A 254 -25.74 -4.61 -4.33
N ASP A 255 -24.53 -5.16 -4.53
CA ASP A 255 -24.06 -5.55 -5.86
C ASP A 255 -24.87 -6.71 -6.49
N ARG A 256 -25.44 -7.59 -5.66
CA ARG A 256 -26.23 -8.74 -6.14
C ARG A 256 -27.59 -8.28 -6.66
N ARG A 257 -28.26 -7.42 -5.90
CA ARG A 257 -29.59 -6.89 -6.25
C ARG A 257 -29.53 -5.68 -7.17
N ARG A 258 -28.35 -5.05 -7.31
CA ARG A 258 -28.11 -3.82 -8.09
C ARG A 258 -28.98 -2.65 -7.61
N VAL A 259 -29.08 -2.49 -6.29
CA VAL A 259 -29.87 -1.43 -5.64
C VAL A 259 -29.12 -0.79 -4.48
N THR A 260 -29.47 0.45 -4.13
CA THR A 260 -29.07 1.06 -2.87
C THR A 260 -30.09 0.72 -1.79
N VAL A 261 -29.65 0.27 -0.62
CA VAL A 261 -30.50 -0.02 0.55
C VAL A 261 -30.22 0.97 1.66
N SER A 262 -31.27 1.49 2.30
CA SER A 262 -31.11 2.39 3.45
C SER A 262 -30.56 1.59 4.64
N ILE A 263 -29.57 2.14 5.34
CA ILE A 263 -29.05 1.58 6.57
C ILE A 263 -29.94 2.12 7.70
N ARG A 264 -30.37 1.29 8.66
CA ARG A 264 -31.19 1.73 9.81
C ARG A 264 -30.60 2.99 10.44
N GLU A 265 -31.46 3.98 10.70
CA GLU A 265 -31.17 5.14 11.55
C GLU A 265 -30.73 4.66 12.94
N LYS A 266 -29.42 4.61 13.18
CA LYS A 266 -28.67 4.59 14.46
C LYS A 266 -27.42 3.72 14.33
N GLU A 267 -26.42 4.26 13.67
CA GLU A 267 -25.27 4.74 14.42
C GLU A 267 -25.30 6.24 14.21
N VAL A 268 -25.54 7.02 15.27
CA VAL A 268 -25.34 8.47 15.24
C VAL A 268 -23.95 8.67 14.61
N GLU A 269 -23.71 9.71 13.81
CA GLU A 269 -22.33 10.17 13.60
C GLU A 269 -21.76 10.34 15.02
N GLU A 270 -21.04 9.32 15.53
CA GLU A 270 -20.32 9.48 16.76
C GLU A 270 -19.42 10.65 16.44
N GLU A 271 -19.51 11.74 17.23
CA GLU A 271 -18.55 12.82 17.13
C GLU A 271 -17.17 12.17 17.30
N TYR A 272 -16.53 11.87 16.17
CA TYR A 272 -15.22 11.27 16.18
C TYR A 272 -14.35 12.26 16.93
N ARG A 273 -13.89 11.86 18.12
CA ARG A 273 -13.12 12.73 19.01
C ARG A 273 -11.71 12.88 18.46
N TYR A 274 -11.59 13.64 17.38
CA TYR A 274 -10.31 13.92 16.73
C TYR A 274 -9.43 14.71 17.69
N PHE A 275 -8.25 14.17 17.97
CA PHE A 275 -7.19 14.94 18.59
C PHE A 275 -5.82 14.49 18.07
N PRO A 276 -4.80 15.37 18.08
CA PRO A 276 -3.45 15.03 17.61
C PRO A 276 -2.91 13.82 18.36
N ASP A 277 -2.35 12.83 17.67
CA ASP A 277 -1.80 11.64 18.34
C ASP A 277 -0.56 12.01 19.17
N PRO A 278 -0.60 11.91 20.51
CA PRO A 278 0.51 12.31 21.38
C PRO A 278 1.71 11.38 21.27
N ASN A 279 1.55 10.19 20.67
CA ASN A 279 2.64 9.25 20.43
C ASN A 279 3.41 9.57 19.14
N ILE A 280 2.86 10.40 18.25
CA ILE A 280 3.49 10.81 17.00
C ILE A 280 3.57 12.35 16.99
N PRO A 281 4.72 12.94 17.38
CA PRO A 281 4.87 14.38 17.36
C PRO A 281 4.78 14.90 15.91
N PRO A 282 4.47 16.19 15.70
CA PRO A 282 4.54 16.79 14.37
C PRO A 282 5.94 16.57 13.76
N ILE A 283 5.98 16.07 12.53
CA ILE A 283 7.22 15.73 11.83
C ILE A 283 7.43 16.73 10.70
N ASN A 284 8.60 17.39 10.68
CA ASN A 284 8.99 18.21 9.54
C ASN A 284 9.41 17.32 8.37
N ILE A 285 8.64 17.34 7.30
CA ILE A 285 8.81 16.53 6.09
C ILE A 285 9.31 17.36 4.90
N LYS A 286 9.84 18.57 5.12
CA LYS A 286 10.35 19.45 4.04
C LYS A 286 11.37 18.75 3.15
N TYR A 287 12.22 17.89 3.71
CA TYR A 287 13.20 17.11 2.94
C TYR A 287 12.54 16.17 1.92
N LEU A 288 11.46 15.48 2.30
CA LEU A 288 10.67 14.64 1.38
C LEU A 288 10.01 15.49 0.30
N ILE A 289 9.54 16.69 0.64
CA ILE A 289 8.95 17.62 -0.33
C ILE A 289 9.98 18.07 -1.36
N GLU A 290 11.20 18.39 -0.93
CA GLU A 290 12.29 18.78 -1.84
C GLU A 290 12.71 17.63 -2.76
N GLU A 291 12.76 16.40 -2.24
CA GLU A 291 12.99 15.19 -3.04
C GLU A 291 11.89 14.99 -4.09
N ILE A 292 10.62 15.02 -3.66
CA ILE A 292 9.46 14.85 -4.53
C ILE A 292 9.36 15.97 -5.56
N LYS A 293 9.75 17.22 -5.24
CA LYS A 293 9.78 18.32 -6.20
C LYS A 293 10.74 18.07 -7.36
N ARG A 294 11.89 17.42 -7.09
CA ARG A 294 12.89 17.06 -8.12
C ARG A 294 12.43 15.91 -9.01
N GLU A 295 11.55 15.05 -8.53
CA GLU A 295 11.03 13.93 -9.31
C GLU A 295 10.08 14.44 -10.41
N GLU A 296 10.43 14.24 -11.68
CA GLU A 296 9.54 14.59 -12.79
C GLU A 296 8.37 13.60 -12.85
N ILE A 297 7.16 14.09 -12.58
CA ILE A 297 5.94 13.30 -12.71
C ILE A 297 5.29 13.68 -14.03
N LEU A 298 5.50 12.84 -15.04
CA LEU A 298 4.86 12.98 -16.33
C LEU A 298 3.54 12.20 -16.33
N LEU A 299 2.42 12.92 -16.40
CA LEU A 299 1.07 12.36 -16.45
C LEU A 299 0.52 12.35 -17.86
N GLU A 300 -0.57 11.62 -18.06
CA GLU A 300 -1.30 11.52 -19.32
C GLU A 300 -1.60 12.89 -19.95
N ASP A 301 -2.00 13.87 -19.14
CA ASP A 301 -2.33 15.21 -19.65
C ASP A 301 -1.09 15.95 -20.15
N ASP A 302 0.03 15.81 -19.44
CA ASP A 302 1.30 16.42 -19.83
C ASP A 302 1.85 15.74 -21.10
N MET A 303 1.74 14.41 -21.18
CA MET A 303 2.05 13.61 -22.38
C MET A 303 1.19 14.03 -23.57
N TYR A 304 -0.11 14.20 -23.36
CA TYR A 304 -1.05 14.62 -24.40
C TYR A 304 -0.66 15.99 -24.95
N LEU A 305 -0.48 16.99 -24.08
CA LEU A 305 -0.11 18.35 -24.49
C LEU A 305 1.20 18.35 -25.28
N TYR A 306 2.21 17.62 -24.80
CA TYR A 306 3.48 17.49 -25.50
C TYR A 306 3.34 16.87 -26.90
N LEU A 307 2.53 15.83 -27.06
CA LEU A 307 2.26 15.23 -28.38
C LEU A 307 1.56 16.21 -29.33
N ILE A 308 0.60 17.00 -28.83
CA ILE A 308 -0.05 18.05 -29.61
C ILE A 308 0.97 19.09 -30.08
N GLU A 309 1.88 19.52 -29.21
CA GLU A 309 2.96 20.47 -29.55
C GLU A 309 3.89 19.92 -30.63
N LEU A 310 4.21 18.62 -30.58
CA LEU A 310 4.95 17.89 -31.61
C LEU A 310 4.20 17.74 -32.95
N GLY A 311 2.93 18.14 -33.02
CA GLY A 311 2.11 18.09 -34.23
C GLY A 311 1.31 16.80 -34.42
N VAL A 312 1.23 15.94 -33.40
CA VAL A 312 0.38 14.74 -33.43
C VAL A 312 -1.08 15.16 -33.30
N ARG A 313 -1.96 14.64 -34.17
CA ARG A 313 -3.40 14.91 -34.09
C ARG A 313 -4.03 14.34 -32.82
N SER A 314 -5.09 15.01 -32.34
CA SER A 314 -5.73 14.75 -31.05
C SER A 314 -6.14 13.30 -30.80
N ASN A 315 -6.69 12.64 -31.81
CA ASN A 315 -7.09 11.23 -31.76
C ASN A 315 -5.90 10.28 -31.51
N TYR A 316 -4.74 10.55 -32.11
CA TYR A 316 -3.53 9.75 -31.88
C TYR A 316 -2.89 10.11 -30.54
N ALA A 317 -2.82 11.39 -30.21
CA ALA A 317 -2.27 11.87 -28.95
C ALA A 317 -2.99 11.28 -27.75
N GLU A 318 -4.33 11.21 -27.78
CA GLU A 318 -5.15 10.60 -26.74
C GLU A 318 -4.85 9.11 -26.54
N VAL A 319 -4.60 8.38 -27.63
CA VAL A 319 -4.32 6.95 -27.56
C VAL A 319 -2.91 6.66 -27.05
N ILE A 320 -1.93 7.46 -27.43
CA ILE A 320 -0.52 7.32 -27.03
C ILE A 320 -0.34 7.76 -25.57
N SER A 321 -0.90 8.90 -25.17
CA SER A 321 -0.77 9.44 -23.80
C SER A 321 -1.38 8.57 -22.70
N ARG A 322 -2.41 7.77 -23.04
CA ARG A 322 -3.03 6.80 -22.10
C ARG A 322 -2.13 5.61 -21.74
N ASP A 323 -1.06 5.39 -22.50
CA ASP A 323 -0.15 4.26 -22.33
C ASP A 323 1.29 4.79 -22.26
N LYS A 324 1.80 4.92 -21.03
CA LYS A 324 3.12 5.48 -20.76
C LYS A 324 4.23 4.72 -21.49
N GLU A 325 4.15 3.39 -21.56
CA GLU A 325 5.16 2.58 -22.26
C GLU A 325 5.11 2.84 -23.76
N LEU A 326 3.91 3.02 -24.34
CA LEU A 326 3.76 3.41 -25.74
C LEU A 326 4.30 4.81 -26.01
N TYR A 327 4.00 5.77 -25.15
CA TYR A 327 4.50 7.15 -25.22
C TYR A 327 6.02 7.22 -25.16
N ASP A 328 6.64 6.55 -24.19
CA ASP A 328 8.10 6.50 -24.04
C ASP A 328 8.76 5.86 -25.27
N THR A 329 8.15 4.80 -25.81
CA THR A 329 8.62 4.14 -27.03
C THR A 329 8.53 5.05 -28.24
N PHE A 330 7.40 5.72 -28.43
CA PHE A 330 7.19 6.68 -29.50
C PHE A 330 8.25 7.79 -29.47
N ASN A 331 8.42 8.45 -28.33
CA ASN A 331 9.40 9.53 -28.17
C ASN A 331 10.83 9.09 -28.39
N ARG A 332 11.19 7.87 -27.95
CA ARG A 332 12.52 7.30 -28.21
C ARG A 332 12.77 7.14 -29.71
N VAL A 333 11.78 6.64 -30.46
CA VAL A 333 11.88 6.47 -31.92
C VAL A 333 11.99 7.82 -32.63
N ILE A 334 11.14 8.79 -32.31
CA ILE A 334 11.18 10.15 -32.88
C ILE A 334 12.54 10.81 -32.64
N LYS A 335 13.05 10.73 -31.40
CA LYS A 335 14.36 11.28 -31.03
C LYS A 335 15.50 10.60 -31.77
N ARG A 336 15.48 9.27 -31.87
CA ARG A 336 16.51 8.48 -32.56
C ARG A 336 16.54 8.76 -34.08
N LEU A 337 15.38 8.98 -34.70
CA LEU A 337 15.27 9.36 -36.10
C LEU A 337 15.71 10.80 -36.36
N GLY A 338 15.81 11.66 -35.33
CA GLY A 338 16.18 13.06 -35.49
C GLY A 338 15.17 13.87 -36.31
N ILE A 339 13.88 13.57 -36.14
CA ILE A 339 12.77 14.19 -36.91
C ILE A 339 11.93 15.16 -36.07
N SER A 340 12.44 15.62 -34.92
CA SER A 340 11.68 16.45 -33.96
C SER A 340 11.12 17.77 -34.54
N GLY A 341 11.63 18.24 -35.68
CA GLY A 341 11.13 19.43 -36.38
C GLY A 341 10.07 19.16 -37.47
N ASP A 342 9.86 17.89 -37.86
CA ASP A 342 8.95 17.52 -38.96
C ASP A 342 7.61 17.03 -38.40
N LYS A 343 6.71 17.97 -38.14
CA LYS A 343 5.37 17.69 -37.61
C LYS A 343 4.58 16.71 -38.47
N GLY A 344 4.71 16.79 -39.79
CA GLY A 344 3.98 15.93 -40.73
C GLY A 344 4.47 14.48 -40.67
N PHE A 345 5.78 14.28 -40.59
CA PHE A 345 6.37 12.95 -40.42
C PHE A 345 6.05 12.37 -39.04
N ILE A 346 6.10 13.18 -37.99
CA ILE A 346 5.73 12.79 -36.62
C ILE A 346 4.27 12.31 -36.55
N ASP A 347 3.31 13.06 -37.11
CA ASP A 347 1.90 12.66 -37.10
C ASP A 347 1.66 11.34 -37.83
N LYS A 348 2.28 11.16 -39.02
CA LYS A 348 2.19 9.89 -39.76
C LYS A 348 2.82 8.74 -38.99
N SER A 349 3.92 8.98 -38.29
CA SER A 349 4.57 8.00 -37.41
C SER A 349 3.66 7.63 -36.24
N ALA A 350 2.99 8.61 -35.61
CA ALA A 350 2.00 8.37 -34.56
C ALA A 350 0.85 7.49 -35.05
N GLY A 351 0.39 7.71 -36.29
CA GLY A 351 -0.58 6.85 -36.95
C GLY A 351 -0.14 5.38 -37.05
N LEU A 352 1.14 5.10 -37.33
CA LEU A 352 1.66 3.71 -37.36
C LEU A 352 1.65 3.09 -35.95
N PHE A 353 2.06 3.83 -34.92
CA PHE A 353 2.04 3.36 -33.54
C PHE A 353 0.61 3.04 -33.06
N VAL A 354 -0.34 3.93 -33.34
CA VAL A 354 -1.73 3.80 -32.88
C VAL A 354 -2.48 2.70 -33.63
N ASN A 355 -2.43 2.72 -34.95
CA ASN A 355 -3.23 1.80 -35.76
C ASN A 355 -2.61 0.40 -35.79
N GLU A 356 -1.29 0.32 -35.99
CA GLU A 356 -0.62 -0.97 -36.22
C GLU A 356 0.18 -1.44 -35.01
N GLY A 357 0.85 -0.54 -34.29
CA GLY A 357 1.65 -0.88 -33.13
C GLY A 357 0.82 -1.49 -31.99
N LYS A 358 -0.32 -0.86 -31.63
CA LYS A 358 -1.22 -1.42 -30.61
C LYS A 358 -1.79 -2.78 -31.01
N ARG A 359 -2.08 -2.97 -32.30
CA ARG A 359 -2.52 -4.25 -32.85
C ARG A 359 -1.43 -5.31 -32.67
N LEU A 360 -0.17 -5.00 -33.00
CA LEU A 360 0.96 -5.92 -32.83
C LEU A 360 1.22 -6.28 -31.35
N ILE A 361 1.10 -5.31 -30.44
CA ILE A 361 1.17 -5.60 -28.99
C ILE A 361 0.07 -6.58 -28.59
N LYS A 362 -1.18 -6.31 -28.98
CA LYS A 362 -2.35 -7.10 -28.58
C LYS A 362 -2.39 -8.49 -29.22
N GLU A 363 -2.14 -8.59 -30.52
CA GLU A 363 -2.28 -9.84 -31.30
C GLU A 363 -1.01 -10.69 -31.24
N SER A 364 0.17 -10.07 -31.29
CA SER A 364 1.45 -10.78 -31.34
C SER A 364 2.15 -10.86 -29.99
N GLY A 365 1.68 -10.13 -28.96
CA GLY A 365 2.35 -10.06 -27.66
C GLY A 365 3.73 -9.42 -27.75
N LEU A 366 3.93 -8.53 -28.72
CA LEU A 366 5.21 -7.86 -28.93
C LEU A 366 5.50 -6.92 -27.76
N SER A 367 6.73 -6.96 -27.22
CA SER A 367 7.14 -5.99 -26.20
C SER A 367 7.27 -4.58 -26.80
N TYR A 368 7.06 -3.54 -26.00
CA TYR A 368 7.23 -2.15 -26.41
C TYR A 368 8.63 -1.87 -26.99
N GLU A 369 9.67 -2.46 -26.40
CA GLU A 369 11.04 -2.35 -26.91
C GLU A 369 11.18 -2.91 -28.34
N LYS A 370 10.67 -4.12 -28.60
CA LYS A 370 10.70 -4.73 -29.93
C LYS A 370 9.84 -3.98 -30.93
N LEU A 371 8.71 -3.44 -30.48
CA LEU A 371 7.87 -2.58 -31.30
C LEU A 371 8.63 -1.32 -31.73
N GLY A 372 9.33 -0.68 -30.79
CA GLY A 372 10.15 0.50 -31.04
C GLY A 372 11.24 0.24 -32.09
N GLU A 373 12.00 -0.85 -31.94
CA GLU A 373 13.04 -1.22 -32.92
C GLU A 373 12.44 -1.52 -34.31
N LEU A 374 11.32 -2.24 -34.36
CA LEU A 374 10.64 -2.55 -35.61
C LEU A 374 10.17 -1.27 -36.33
N ILE A 375 9.42 -0.42 -35.64
CA ILE A 375 8.90 0.82 -36.22
C ILE A 375 10.05 1.76 -36.59
N TYR A 376 11.10 1.86 -35.76
CA TYR A 376 12.30 2.65 -36.07
C TYR A 376 12.93 2.23 -37.39
N SER A 377 13.19 0.93 -37.59
CA SER A 377 13.83 0.43 -38.82
C SER A 377 13.01 0.75 -40.08
N ILE A 378 11.68 0.68 -39.98
CA ILE A 378 10.77 0.98 -41.07
C ILE A 378 10.72 2.48 -41.35
N LEU A 379 10.60 3.31 -40.31
CA LEU A 379 10.59 4.75 -40.46
C LEU A 379 11.93 5.31 -40.96
N LEU A 380 13.06 4.66 -40.65
CA LEU A 380 14.36 5.04 -41.20
C LEU A 380 14.39 4.87 -42.72
N MET A 381 13.90 3.73 -43.24
CA MET A 381 13.75 3.50 -44.68
C MET A 381 12.83 4.53 -45.33
N VAL A 382 11.75 4.95 -44.65
CA VAL A 382 10.86 6.02 -45.14
C VAL A 382 11.59 7.36 -45.19
N LYS A 383 12.36 7.69 -44.16
CA LYS A 383 13.16 8.92 -44.09
C LYS A 383 14.23 8.98 -45.19
N GLU A 384 14.83 7.85 -45.53
CA GLU A 384 15.82 7.70 -46.61
C GLU A 384 15.19 7.67 -48.02
N GLY A 385 13.86 7.72 -48.12
CA GLY A 385 13.13 7.68 -49.40
C GLY A 385 13.06 6.29 -50.03
N LEU A 386 13.43 5.24 -49.30
CA LEU A 386 13.36 3.85 -49.75
C LEU A 386 11.95 3.25 -49.67
N LEU A 387 11.08 3.84 -48.84
CA LEU A 387 9.69 3.45 -48.66
C LEU A 387 8.78 4.67 -48.53
N THR A 388 7.53 4.51 -48.95
CA THR A 388 6.43 5.40 -48.57
C THR A 388 5.85 4.99 -47.21
N PHE A 389 5.08 5.88 -46.58
CA PHE A 389 4.34 5.54 -45.35
C PHE A 389 3.29 4.43 -45.57
N GLU A 390 2.77 4.29 -46.78
CA GLU A 390 1.80 3.27 -47.14
C GLU A 390 2.48 1.90 -47.23
N GLU A 391 3.63 1.80 -47.91
CA GLU A 391 4.45 0.57 -47.94
C GLU A 391 4.99 0.20 -46.54
N ALA A 392 5.34 1.20 -45.73
CA ALA A 392 5.72 0.98 -44.33
C ALA A 392 4.58 0.35 -43.52
N ARG A 393 3.35 0.85 -43.71
CA ARG A 393 2.15 0.30 -43.08
C ARG A 393 1.89 -1.13 -43.57
N GLU A 394 2.01 -1.40 -44.86
CA GLU A 394 1.87 -2.75 -45.42
C GLU A 394 2.90 -3.72 -44.85
N LYS A 395 4.18 -3.31 -44.71
CA LYS A 395 5.21 -4.14 -44.06
C LYS A 395 4.85 -4.48 -42.61
N LEU A 396 4.27 -3.53 -41.85
CA LEU A 396 3.78 -3.79 -40.50
C LEU A 396 2.55 -4.74 -40.49
N LEU A 397 1.67 -4.64 -41.50
CA LEU A 397 0.53 -5.54 -41.66
C LEU A 397 0.97 -6.97 -42.02
N GLN A 398 1.99 -7.11 -42.88
CA GLN A 398 2.57 -8.39 -43.31
C GLN A 398 3.37 -9.08 -42.21
N LYS A 399 3.87 -8.34 -41.20
CA LYS A 399 4.49 -8.88 -39.97
C LYS A 399 3.49 -9.59 -39.04
N ARG A 400 2.49 -10.30 -39.58
CA ARG A 400 1.70 -11.30 -38.87
C ARG A 400 2.62 -12.39 -38.35
N VAL A 401 3.08 -12.24 -37.11
CA VAL A 401 3.61 -13.38 -36.36
C VAL A 401 2.40 -14.19 -35.92
N HIS A 402 2.04 -15.21 -36.70
CA HIS A 402 1.20 -16.27 -36.14
C HIS A 402 2.01 -16.89 -35.00
N LYS A 403 1.59 -16.70 -33.75
CA LYS A 403 2.09 -17.56 -32.68
C LYS A 403 1.76 -18.99 -33.10
N PRO A 404 2.75 -19.88 -33.25
CA PRO A 404 2.48 -21.27 -33.56
C PRO A 404 1.54 -21.85 -32.49
N ILE A 405 0.62 -22.72 -32.91
CA ILE A 405 -0.19 -23.48 -31.96
C ILE A 405 0.79 -24.38 -31.22
N ILE A 406 0.77 -24.33 -29.89
CA ILE A 406 1.61 -25.23 -29.09
C ILE A 406 1.27 -26.68 -29.42
N GLY A 407 2.29 -27.54 -29.57
CA GLY A 407 2.07 -28.97 -29.77
C GLY A 407 1.49 -29.60 -28.50
N ASP A 408 0.66 -30.63 -28.66
CA ASP A 408 -0.08 -31.25 -27.56
C ASP A 408 0.84 -31.74 -26.43
N ARG A 409 2.01 -32.28 -26.77
CA ARG A 409 3.03 -32.73 -25.81
C ARG A 409 3.60 -31.60 -24.94
N ASP A 410 3.87 -30.44 -25.54
CA ASP A 410 4.41 -29.27 -24.82
C ASP A 410 3.32 -28.59 -23.97
N LEU A 411 2.07 -28.61 -24.47
CA LEU A 411 0.92 -28.12 -23.72
C LEU A 411 0.69 -28.96 -22.46
N GLU A 412 0.71 -30.29 -22.60
CA GLU A 412 0.60 -31.21 -21.46
C GLU A 412 1.73 -31.03 -20.45
N ALA A 413 2.97 -30.81 -20.92
CA ALA A 413 4.10 -30.55 -20.02
C ALA A 413 3.91 -29.27 -19.19
N ILE A 414 3.41 -28.19 -19.80
CA ILE A 414 3.09 -26.94 -19.10
C ILE A 414 1.94 -27.13 -18.11
N ILE A 415 0.88 -27.85 -18.51
CA ILE A 415 -0.26 -28.16 -17.64
C ILE A 415 0.21 -28.95 -16.42
N ASN A 416 1.01 -29.99 -16.61
CA ASN A 416 1.54 -30.80 -15.49
C ASN A 416 2.45 -29.96 -14.57
N GLU A 417 3.28 -29.07 -15.11
CA GLU A 417 4.12 -28.17 -14.31
C GLU A 417 3.27 -27.21 -13.45
N VAL A 418 2.20 -26.66 -14.01
CA VAL A 418 1.29 -25.74 -13.29
C VAL A 418 0.50 -26.49 -12.22
N ILE A 419 -0.04 -27.67 -12.53
CA ILE A 419 -0.79 -28.50 -11.58
C ILE A 419 0.10 -28.94 -10.41
N THR A 420 1.33 -29.39 -10.67
CA THR A 420 2.25 -29.86 -9.61
C THR A 420 2.65 -28.74 -8.64
N ARG A 421 2.68 -27.48 -9.11
CA ARG A 421 2.99 -26.31 -8.27
C ARG A 421 1.79 -25.72 -7.55
N THR A 422 0.57 -26.14 -7.87
CA THR A 422 -0.65 -25.55 -7.32
C THR A 422 -1.19 -26.45 -6.20
N GLU A 423 -1.09 -26.00 -4.95
CA GLU A 423 -1.50 -26.77 -3.76
C GLU A 423 -3.03 -26.80 -3.50
N ILE A 424 -3.83 -26.11 -4.32
CA ILE A 424 -5.27 -25.91 -4.09
C ILE A 424 -6.08 -26.76 -5.08
N LEU A 425 -7.03 -27.57 -4.58
CA LEU A 425 -7.98 -28.36 -5.38
C LEU A 425 -9.41 -27.82 -5.18
N GLY A 426 -10.10 -27.44 -6.26
CA GLY A 426 -11.49 -26.94 -6.23
C GLY A 426 -11.92 -26.18 -7.49
N GLY A 427 -13.19 -25.77 -7.59
CA GLY A 427 -13.75 -25.10 -8.77
C GLY A 427 -13.09 -23.74 -9.11
N GLU A 428 -12.63 -23.00 -8.09
CA GLU A 428 -11.85 -21.76 -8.30
C GLU A 428 -10.41 -22.04 -8.78
N ALA A 429 -9.84 -23.19 -8.40
CA ALA A 429 -8.50 -23.59 -8.83
C ALA A 429 -8.45 -23.90 -10.33
N LYS A 430 -9.54 -24.41 -10.92
CA LYS A 430 -9.65 -24.68 -12.37
C LYS A 430 -9.43 -23.42 -13.20
N ASN A 431 -10.15 -22.34 -12.89
CA ASN A 431 -10.03 -21.09 -13.63
C ASN A 431 -8.64 -20.45 -13.46
N TYR A 432 -8.06 -20.58 -12.26
CA TYR A 432 -6.69 -20.15 -12.00
C TYR A 432 -5.66 -20.95 -12.81
N ILE A 433 -5.76 -22.28 -12.83
CA ILE A 433 -4.86 -23.17 -13.59
C ILE A 433 -4.95 -22.89 -15.08
N ILE A 434 -6.16 -22.74 -15.62
CA ILE A 434 -6.37 -22.38 -17.03
C ILE A 434 -5.71 -21.03 -17.34
N GLY A 435 -5.90 -20.02 -16.47
CA GLY A 435 -5.27 -18.71 -16.60
C GLY A 435 -3.74 -18.78 -16.60
N GLU A 436 -3.15 -19.52 -15.66
CA GLU A 436 -1.70 -19.72 -15.54
C GLU A 436 -1.11 -20.49 -16.72
N VAL A 437 -1.79 -21.52 -17.22
CA VAL A 437 -1.38 -22.27 -18.41
C VAL A 437 -1.39 -21.37 -19.63
N LEU A 438 -2.47 -20.60 -19.86
CA LEU A 438 -2.55 -19.66 -20.98
C LEU A 438 -1.48 -18.57 -20.90
N ARG A 439 -1.19 -18.07 -19.68
CA ARG A 439 -0.11 -17.11 -19.43
C ARG A 439 1.26 -17.69 -19.81
N LYS A 440 1.60 -18.89 -19.32
CA LYS A 440 2.87 -19.56 -19.62
C LYS A 440 3.03 -19.93 -21.10
N VAL A 441 1.95 -20.39 -21.75
CA VAL A 441 1.93 -20.62 -23.20
C VAL A 441 2.23 -19.32 -23.94
N GLY A 442 1.64 -18.21 -23.49
CA GLY A 442 1.89 -16.87 -24.01
C GLY A 442 3.33 -16.40 -23.83
N GLU A 443 3.94 -16.64 -22.66
CA GLU A 443 5.34 -16.32 -22.33
C GLU A 443 6.34 -17.10 -23.19
N LYS A 444 6.03 -18.36 -23.51
CA LYS A 444 6.85 -19.19 -24.43
C LYS A 444 6.63 -18.86 -25.91
N GLY A 445 5.80 -17.87 -26.24
CA GLY A 445 5.58 -17.40 -27.60
C GLY A 445 4.58 -18.22 -28.43
N PHE A 446 3.80 -19.11 -27.81
CA PHE A 446 2.79 -19.94 -28.47
C PHE A 446 1.36 -19.45 -28.19
N ARG A 447 0.37 -20.05 -28.86
CA ARG A 447 -1.06 -19.92 -28.53
C ARG A 447 -1.67 -21.31 -28.28
N ALA A 448 -2.64 -21.38 -27.37
CA ALA A 448 -3.45 -22.58 -27.11
C ALA A 448 -4.94 -22.23 -27.16
N ASP A 449 -5.77 -23.18 -27.57
CA ASP A 449 -7.23 -23.04 -27.53
C ASP A 449 -7.72 -23.16 -26.07
N PRO A 450 -8.37 -22.13 -25.50
CA PRO A 450 -8.89 -22.18 -24.13
C PRO A 450 -9.82 -23.37 -23.86
N LYS A 451 -10.59 -23.83 -24.86
CA LYS A 451 -11.47 -25.00 -24.71
C LYS A 451 -10.65 -26.28 -24.57
N LYS A 452 -9.64 -26.46 -25.42
CA LYS A 452 -8.72 -27.60 -25.36
C LYS A 452 -7.93 -27.62 -24.05
N VAL A 453 -7.48 -26.45 -23.56
CA VAL A 453 -6.83 -26.33 -22.26
C VAL A 453 -7.77 -26.73 -21.13
N ALA A 454 -9.03 -26.27 -21.16
CA ALA A 454 -10.02 -26.62 -20.14
C ALA A 454 -10.32 -28.13 -20.12
N GLU A 455 -10.47 -28.76 -21.29
CA GLU A 455 -10.69 -30.21 -21.42
C GLU A 455 -9.54 -31.04 -20.84
N VAL A 456 -8.30 -30.68 -21.16
CA VAL A 456 -7.11 -31.40 -20.66
C VAL A 456 -6.93 -31.19 -19.15
N VAL A 457 -7.17 -29.97 -18.65
CA VAL A 457 -7.13 -29.67 -17.21
C VAL A 457 -8.23 -30.44 -16.45
N ASP A 458 -9.44 -30.55 -17.01
CA ASP A 458 -10.54 -31.30 -16.41
C ASP A 458 -10.22 -32.80 -16.29
N SER A 459 -9.68 -33.38 -17.35
CA SER A 459 -9.25 -34.78 -17.36
C SER A 459 -8.22 -35.06 -16.25
N ARG A 460 -7.23 -34.16 -16.09
CA ARG A 460 -6.13 -34.33 -15.13
C ARG A 460 -6.52 -34.09 -13.67
N ILE A 461 -7.37 -33.09 -13.41
CA ILE A 461 -7.92 -32.86 -12.07
C ILE A 461 -8.78 -34.06 -11.65
N GLY A 462 -9.55 -34.64 -12.56
CA GLY A 462 -10.34 -35.85 -12.30
C GLY A 462 -9.50 -37.08 -11.90
N GLU A 463 -8.31 -37.25 -12.48
CA GLU A 463 -7.37 -38.32 -12.12
C GLU A 463 -6.73 -38.13 -10.73
N ILE A 464 -6.40 -36.89 -10.36
CA ILE A 464 -5.75 -36.54 -9.08
C ILE A 464 -6.72 -36.63 -7.90
N VAL A 465 -7.99 -36.28 -8.10
CA VAL A 465 -9.02 -36.36 -7.05
C VAL A 465 -9.30 -37.82 -6.66
N LYS A 466 -9.20 -38.77 -7.60
CA LYS A 466 -9.36 -40.21 -7.31
C LYS A 466 -8.22 -40.81 -6.48
N THR A 467 -7.06 -40.16 -6.40
CA THR A 467 -5.87 -40.69 -5.71
C THR A 467 -5.65 -40.12 -4.30
N LYS A 468 -6.39 -39.08 -3.90
CA LYS A 468 -6.17 -38.36 -2.62
C LYS A 468 -7.19 -38.61 -1.51
N GLU A 469 -8.23 -39.42 -1.73
CA GLU A 469 -9.22 -39.76 -0.70
C GLU A 469 -8.74 -40.81 0.33
N VAL A 470 -7.49 -40.77 0.81
CA VAL A 470 -7.12 -41.36 2.12
C VAL A 470 -5.84 -40.70 2.62
N VAL A 471 -5.92 -39.63 3.42
CA VAL A 471 -4.93 -39.36 4.49
C VAL A 471 -5.59 -38.57 5.62
N GLU A 472 -5.70 -39.20 6.78
CA GLU A 472 -6.06 -38.59 8.06
C GLU A 472 -5.04 -37.53 8.50
N VAL A 473 -5.52 -36.40 9.00
CA VAL A 473 -4.69 -35.33 9.56
C VAL A 473 -4.24 -35.73 10.97
N LYS A 474 -2.94 -36.02 11.13
CA LYS A 474 -2.30 -36.05 12.46
C LYS A 474 -1.87 -34.64 12.86
N GLU A 475 -2.14 -34.30 14.11
CA GLU A 475 -1.62 -33.10 14.78
C GLU A 475 -0.09 -33.15 14.85
N GLU A 476 0.59 -32.19 14.20
CA GLU A 476 2.01 -31.95 14.42
C GLU A 476 2.22 -30.79 15.40
N VAL A 477 2.93 -31.13 16.47
CA VAL A 477 3.46 -30.23 17.49
C VAL A 477 4.54 -29.34 16.86
N TYR A 478 4.38 -28.02 16.98
CA TYR A 478 5.20 -27.03 16.28
C TYR A 478 6.58 -26.84 16.94
N MET A 479 7.65 -27.03 16.15
CA MET A 479 9.00 -26.54 16.45
C MET A 479 9.20 -25.11 15.93
N PRO A 480 10.02 -24.27 16.59
CA PRO A 480 10.27 -22.89 16.18
C PRO A 480 11.09 -22.80 14.89
N VAL A 481 10.70 -21.85 14.04
CA VAL A 481 11.19 -21.59 12.68
C VAL A 481 12.67 -21.19 12.67
N GLU A 482 13.48 -21.92 11.88
CA GLU A 482 14.88 -21.61 11.59
C GLU A 482 15.03 -20.26 10.85
N TYR A 483 15.96 -19.45 11.36
CA TYR A 483 16.32 -18.13 10.87
C TYR A 483 17.42 -18.28 9.79
N ARG A 484 17.08 -18.21 8.50
CA ARG A 484 18.09 -18.30 7.42
C ARG A 484 18.68 -16.94 7.03
N GLU A 485 19.93 -16.79 7.45
CA GLU A 485 21.11 -16.16 6.81
C GLU A 485 20.89 -15.33 5.54
N SER A 486 20.92 -14.00 5.69
CA SER A 486 21.47 -13.04 4.72
C SER A 486 21.65 -11.69 5.41
N ILE A 487 22.76 -11.52 6.15
CA ILE A 487 23.00 -10.31 6.96
C ILE A 487 24.32 -9.67 6.54
N ALA A 488 24.24 -8.77 5.56
CA ALA A 488 25.18 -7.67 5.44
C ALA A 488 24.50 -6.43 6.04
N ARG A 489 25.02 -5.96 7.19
CA ARG A 489 24.66 -4.70 7.90
C ARG A 489 23.16 -4.43 8.08
N ARG A 490 22.45 -5.29 8.82
CA ARG A 490 21.08 -4.95 9.28
C ARG A 490 21.07 -4.31 10.65
N LYS A 491 20.13 -3.36 10.81
CA LYS A 491 19.61 -2.96 12.11
C LYS A 491 18.86 -4.14 12.72
N ILE A 492 19.28 -4.59 13.90
CA ILE A 492 18.70 -5.74 14.60
C ILE A 492 18.10 -5.31 15.94
N SER A 493 17.21 -6.12 16.52
CA SER A 493 16.80 -5.94 17.92
C SER A 493 17.84 -6.51 18.87
N ILE A 494 17.80 -6.12 20.15
CA ILE A 494 18.70 -6.70 21.16
C ILE A 494 18.46 -8.21 21.32
N SER A 495 17.21 -8.70 21.27
CA SER A 495 16.95 -10.14 21.28
C SER A 495 17.59 -10.87 20.11
N ASP A 496 17.57 -10.27 18.91
CA ASP A 496 18.23 -10.86 17.73
C ASP A 496 19.74 -10.89 17.90
N ALA A 497 20.33 -9.90 18.58
CA ALA A 497 21.76 -9.87 18.88
C ALA A 497 22.19 -11.08 19.72
N PHE A 498 21.38 -11.49 20.70
CA PHE A 498 21.62 -12.70 21.50
C PHE A 498 21.43 -14.00 20.71
N LEU A 499 20.63 -13.99 19.63
CA LEU A 499 20.49 -15.14 18.74
C LEU A 499 21.68 -15.26 17.78
N LEU A 500 22.18 -14.14 17.27
CA LEU A 500 23.31 -14.09 16.33
C LEU A 500 24.65 -14.35 17.00
N ARG A 501 24.83 -13.87 18.24
CA ARG A 501 26.01 -14.01 19.10
C ARG A 501 27.29 -13.34 18.62
N GLU A 502 27.59 -13.38 17.33
CA GLU A 502 28.75 -12.75 16.69
C GLU A 502 28.37 -11.99 15.39
N GLY A 503 29.24 -11.09 14.95
CA GLY A 503 29.10 -10.35 13.68
C GLY A 503 28.77 -8.86 13.82
N GLU A 504 28.76 -8.14 12.71
CA GLU A 504 28.48 -6.69 12.66
C GLU A 504 26.98 -6.40 12.84
N CYS A 505 26.66 -5.44 13.69
CA CYS A 505 25.29 -5.07 14.03
C CYS A 505 25.08 -3.55 14.09
N ILE A 506 23.83 -3.16 13.86
CA ILE A 506 23.36 -1.80 14.15
C ILE A 506 22.23 -1.91 15.18
N LEU A 507 22.43 -1.34 16.37
CA LEU A 507 21.44 -1.30 17.43
C LEU A 507 20.92 0.12 17.64
N THR A 508 19.67 0.26 18.06
CA THR A 508 19.14 1.55 18.53
C THR A 508 18.41 1.36 19.84
N GLY A 509 18.72 2.15 20.84
CA GLY A 509 18.14 2.01 22.17
C GLY A 509 18.40 3.19 23.08
N TRP A 510 17.85 3.11 24.28
CA TRP A 510 18.06 4.08 25.35
C TRP A 510 19.22 3.64 26.24
N ILE A 511 20.07 4.59 26.62
CA ILE A 511 21.11 4.36 27.64
C ILE A 511 20.44 4.15 29.00
N GLU A 512 20.43 2.92 29.51
CA GLU A 512 19.86 2.59 30.83
C GLU A 512 20.84 2.94 31.95
N SER A 513 22.10 2.52 31.81
CA SER A 513 23.17 2.80 32.78
C SER A 513 24.51 2.90 32.09
N LYS A 514 25.47 3.55 32.78
CA LYS A 514 26.85 3.71 32.34
C LYS A 514 27.79 3.47 33.52
N MET A 515 28.90 2.82 33.25
CA MET A 515 30.00 2.61 34.18
C MET A 515 31.31 2.97 33.50
N ASP A 516 31.99 3.98 34.04
CA ASP A 516 33.27 4.46 33.52
C ASP A 516 34.41 3.90 34.38
N LEU A 517 35.27 3.09 33.77
CA LEU A 517 36.48 2.54 34.40
C LEU A 517 37.76 3.22 33.90
N GLY A 518 37.65 4.37 33.22
CA GLY A 518 38.75 5.19 32.72
C GLY A 518 39.52 4.65 31.50
N ARG A 519 39.66 3.32 31.39
CA ARG A 519 40.23 2.65 30.20
C ARG A 519 39.16 2.12 29.24
N LYS A 520 38.00 1.76 29.79
CA LYS A 520 36.81 1.29 29.08
C LYS A 520 35.57 1.94 29.67
N LEU A 521 34.59 2.19 28.83
CA LEU A 521 33.25 2.64 29.22
C LEU A 521 32.27 1.51 28.90
N PHE A 522 31.56 1.05 29.93
CA PHE A 522 30.49 0.07 29.79
C PHE A 522 29.14 0.78 29.82
N ILE A 523 28.29 0.47 28.85
CA ILE A 523 26.96 1.07 28.73
C ILE A 523 25.94 -0.05 28.62
N ILE A 524 24.89 -0.01 29.43
CA ILE A 524 23.75 -0.90 29.22
C ILE A 524 22.78 -0.18 28.29
N LEU A 525 22.63 -0.70 27.08
CA LEU A 525 21.66 -0.25 26.11
C LEU A 525 20.37 -1.07 26.26
N ARG A 526 19.21 -0.40 26.24
CA ARG A 526 17.90 -1.05 26.31
C ARG A 526 17.06 -0.70 25.09
N ASP A 527 16.33 -1.66 24.56
CA ASP A 527 15.26 -1.46 23.59
C ASP A 527 13.95 -2.12 24.08
N TRP A 528 12.99 -2.35 23.18
CA TRP A 528 11.73 -3.02 23.50
C TRP A 528 11.89 -4.55 23.68
N SER A 529 12.97 -5.13 23.14
CA SER A 529 13.23 -6.56 23.08
C SER A 529 14.11 -7.05 24.23
N GLY A 530 15.07 -6.22 24.69
CA GLY A 530 16.00 -6.63 25.73
C GLY A 530 16.97 -5.53 26.19
N ARG A 531 18.06 -5.98 26.82
CA ARG A 531 19.18 -5.15 27.29
C ARG A 531 20.49 -5.79 26.88
N ILE A 532 21.48 -5.00 26.49
CA ILE A 532 22.80 -5.50 26.08
C ILE A 532 23.89 -4.56 26.56
N GLN A 533 25.07 -5.11 26.83
CA GLN A 533 26.25 -4.34 27.20
C GLN A 533 26.97 -3.84 25.94
N LEU A 534 27.27 -2.55 25.91
CA LEU A 534 28.18 -1.94 24.96
C LEU A 534 29.54 -1.71 25.63
N VAL A 535 30.61 -1.97 24.91
CA VAL A 535 31.99 -1.73 25.32
C VAL A 535 32.58 -0.67 24.42
N VAL A 536 33.00 0.44 25.02
CA VAL A 536 33.69 1.52 24.32
C VAL A 536 35.11 1.63 24.87
N ASN A 537 36.10 1.35 24.03
CA ASN A 537 37.51 1.52 24.38
C ASN A 537 37.91 3.00 24.30
N ARG A 538 38.86 3.44 25.13
CA ARG A 538 39.36 4.83 25.13
C ARG A 538 39.96 5.29 23.80
N GLN A 539 40.38 4.35 22.96
CA GLN A 539 40.92 4.60 21.62
C GLN A 539 39.83 4.97 20.59
N ASN A 540 38.55 4.79 20.91
CA ASN A 540 37.45 5.19 20.04
C ASN A 540 37.38 6.73 19.97
N GLU A 541 37.34 7.30 18.77
CA GLU A 541 37.29 8.75 18.53
C GLU A 541 36.10 9.43 19.24
N ASN A 542 35.00 8.69 19.43
CA ASN A 542 33.80 9.18 20.09
C ASN A 542 33.79 8.98 21.61
N TYR A 543 34.86 8.47 22.24
CA TYR A 543 34.86 8.08 23.65
C TYR A 543 34.40 9.22 24.60
N GLU A 544 34.97 10.42 24.45
CA GLU A 544 34.62 11.57 25.29
C GLU A 544 33.20 12.09 25.04
N PHE A 545 32.72 11.99 23.80
CA PHE A 545 31.33 12.32 23.45
C PHE A 545 30.36 11.35 24.13
N ILE A 546 30.61 10.05 24.00
CA ILE A 546 29.76 8.99 24.57
C ILE A 546 29.77 9.06 26.10
N ARG A 547 30.93 9.36 26.70
CA ARG A 547 31.08 9.57 28.14
C ARG A 547 30.12 10.65 28.67
N LYS A 548 29.92 11.74 27.91
CA LYS A 548 29.06 12.88 28.29
C LYS A 548 27.56 12.65 28.07
N LEU A 549 27.15 11.66 27.27
CA LEU A 549 25.72 11.45 26.94
C LEU A 549 24.86 11.21 28.19
N PRO A 550 23.70 11.85 28.36
CA PRO A 550 22.85 11.62 29.52
C PRO A 550 22.27 10.20 29.54
N ARG A 551 21.84 9.74 30.72
CA ARG A 551 20.98 8.54 30.80
C ARG A 551 19.70 8.80 30.02
N GLU A 552 19.12 7.74 29.46
CA GLU A 552 17.95 7.77 28.59
C GLU A 552 18.15 8.56 27.27
N ALA A 553 19.38 8.97 26.95
CA ALA A 553 19.72 9.36 25.59
C ALA A 553 19.39 8.22 24.63
N PHE A 554 18.69 8.53 23.54
CA PHE A 554 18.37 7.56 22.50
C PHE A 554 19.48 7.58 21.46
N ILE A 555 20.19 6.45 21.34
CA ILE A 555 21.40 6.35 20.51
C ILE A 555 21.24 5.26 19.47
N LYS A 556 21.89 5.46 18.32
CA LYS A 556 22.20 4.43 17.33
C LYS A 556 23.66 4.03 17.52
N VAL A 557 23.89 2.72 17.56
CA VAL A 557 25.21 2.11 17.79
C VAL A 557 25.52 1.21 16.60
N GLU A 558 26.68 1.39 16.02
CA GLU A 558 27.25 0.50 15.00
C GLU A 558 28.46 -0.18 15.63
N GLY A 559 28.51 -1.51 15.60
CA GLY A 559 29.54 -2.26 16.30
C GLY A 559 29.50 -3.75 16.01
N SER A 560 30.46 -4.48 16.57
CA SER A 560 30.57 -5.94 16.45
C SER A 560 30.09 -6.64 17.72
N LEU A 561 29.36 -7.75 17.56
CA LEU A 561 28.95 -8.64 18.63
C LEU A 561 30.10 -9.57 19.02
N HIS A 562 30.32 -9.74 20.33
CA HIS A 562 31.31 -10.64 20.90
C HIS A 562 30.68 -11.45 22.03
N GLU A 563 30.94 -12.76 22.05
CA GLU A 563 30.61 -13.58 23.22
C GLU A 563 31.58 -13.28 24.37
N ASP A 564 31.04 -12.87 25.52
CA ASP A 564 31.79 -12.78 26.76
C ASP A 564 30.92 -13.27 27.93
N ARG A 565 31.37 -14.32 28.62
CA ARG A 565 30.69 -14.88 29.80
C ARG A 565 30.57 -13.89 30.96
N ARG A 566 31.37 -12.82 30.96
CA ARG A 566 31.33 -11.74 31.95
C ARG A 566 30.29 -10.67 31.62
N ALA A 567 29.82 -10.62 30.37
CA ALA A 567 28.78 -9.69 29.96
C ALA A 567 27.40 -10.18 30.43
N PRO A 568 26.46 -9.26 30.73
CA PRO A 568 25.06 -9.60 30.97
C PRO A 568 24.49 -10.42 29.81
N ASP A 569 23.96 -11.61 30.12
CA ASP A 569 23.39 -12.56 29.15
C ASP A 569 24.39 -13.11 28.09
N GLY A 570 25.70 -12.96 28.34
CA GLY A 570 26.78 -13.68 27.62
C GLY A 570 27.25 -13.05 26.30
N VAL A 571 26.69 -11.92 25.88
CA VAL A 571 27.04 -11.23 24.63
C VAL A 571 27.20 -9.73 24.89
N GLU A 572 28.23 -9.12 24.31
CA GLU A 572 28.47 -7.67 24.34
C GLU A 572 28.74 -7.10 22.95
N VAL A 573 28.61 -5.78 22.81
CA VAL A 573 28.83 -5.06 21.55
C VAL A 573 30.06 -4.17 21.69
N HIS A 574 31.08 -4.40 20.87
CA HIS A 574 32.23 -3.52 20.76
C HIS A 574 31.88 -2.39 19.80
N VAL A 575 31.88 -1.17 20.32
CA VAL A 575 31.36 0.00 19.62
C VAL A 575 32.38 0.53 18.61
N ASN A 576 31.97 0.58 17.34
CA ASN A 576 32.71 1.24 16.26
C ASN A 576 32.30 2.71 16.17
N ASN A 577 31.00 2.97 16.06
CA ASN A 577 30.44 4.31 15.89
C ASN A 577 29.14 4.50 16.70
N ILE A 578 28.88 5.73 17.15
CA ILE A 578 27.64 6.10 17.85
C ILE A 578 27.08 7.39 17.27
N GLN A 579 25.78 7.39 17.02
CA GLN A 579 25.01 8.57 16.65
C GLN A 579 23.94 8.85 17.70
N LEU A 580 23.91 10.06 18.25
CA LEU A 580 22.82 10.52 19.10
C LEU A 580 21.60 10.82 18.21
N LEU A 581 20.48 10.16 18.48
CA LEU A 581 19.24 10.35 17.74
C LEU A 581 18.27 11.30 18.44
N SER A 582 18.29 11.31 19.78
CA SER A 582 17.50 12.23 20.58
C SER A 582 18.13 12.42 21.95
N GLU A 583 18.30 13.68 22.34
CA GLU A 583 18.68 14.07 23.70
C GLU A 583 17.42 14.30 24.55
N ILE A 584 17.45 13.85 25.80
CA ILE A 584 16.38 14.06 26.78
C ILE A 584 16.91 14.98 27.88
N HIS A 585 16.17 16.06 28.15
CA HIS A 585 16.35 16.87 29.37
C HIS A 585 16.05 16.04 30.62
N SER A 586 16.62 16.40 31.77
CA SER A 586 16.48 15.69 33.04
C SER A 586 15.06 15.15 33.27
N LEU A 587 14.94 13.83 33.44
CA LEU A 587 13.64 13.21 33.68
C LEU A 587 13.05 13.79 34.98
N PRO A 588 11.73 14.07 35.02
CA PRO A 588 11.06 14.57 36.22
C PRO A 588 11.03 13.52 37.35
N LEU A 589 11.45 12.29 37.06
CA LEU A 589 11.55 11.16 37.98
C LEU A 589 12.74 10.27 37.60
N SER A 590 13.68 10.03 38.52
CA SER A 590 14.81 9.10 38.29
C SER A 590 14.32 7.65 38.24
N LEU A 591 14.54 6.92 37.15
CA LEU A 591 14.04 5.52 37.03
C LEU A 591 14.77 4.50 37.94
N LEU A 592 15.91 4.88 38.54
CA LEU A 592 16.78 4.00 39.34
C LEU A 592 16.56 4.18 40.86
N ASP A 593 16.39 5.42 41.34
CA ASP A 593 16.41 5.76 42.78
C ASP A 593 15.02 6.10 43.35
N LEU A 594 14.05 5.19 43.18
CA LEU A 594 12.63 5.48 43.43
C LEU A 594 11.99 4.85 44.66
N ALA A 595 12.75 4.20 45.53
CA ALA A 595 12.23 3.85 46.86
C ALA A 595 11.80 5.10 47.67
N ARG A 596 12.18 6.31 47.22
CA ARG A 596 12.01 7.58 47.95
C ARG A 596 11.01 8.58 47.35
N SER A 597 10.31 8.30 46.24
CA SER A 597 9.36 9.28 45.67
C SER A 597 7.92 9.09 46.13
N SER A 598 7.26 10.20 46.43
CA SER A 598 5.88 10.23 46.94
C SER A 598 4.87 9.66 45.93
N ILE A 599 3.78 9.09 46.44
CA ILE A 599 2.68 8.55 45.62
C ILE A 599 2.11 9.60 44.65
N PRO A 600 1.86 10.87 45.05
CA PRO A 600 1.36 11.89 44.13
C PRO A 600 2.25 12.14 42.91
N ILE A 601 3.58 12.17 43.10
CA ILE A 601 4.54 12.36 42.01
C ILE A 601 4.50 11.14 41.07
N ARG A 602 4.44 9.93 41.62
CA ARG A 602 4.34 8.70 40.82
C ARG A 602 3.03 8.59 40.05
N LEU A 603 1.92 9.08 40.61
CA LEU A 603 0.64 9.15 39.91
C LEU A 603 0.65 10.21 38.80
N LYS A 604 1.22 11.40 39.08
CA LYS A 604 1.38 12.47 38.07
C LYS A 604 2.21 12.01 36.87
N TYR A 605 3.30 11.27 37.12
CA TYR A 605 4.18 10.73 36.09
C TYR A 605 4.03 9.21 35.92
N ARG A 606 2.79 8.71 36.00
CA ARG A 606 2.50 7.26 35.97
C ARG A 606 3.04 6.57 34.72
N TYR A 607 3.05 7.25 33.57
CA TYR A 607 3.60 6.76 32.31
C TYR A 607 5.13 6.51 32.37
N LEU A 608 5.85 7.16 33.28
CA LEU A 608 7.26 6.85 33.60
C LEU A 608 7.37 5.77 34.68
N ASP A 609 6.52 5.81 35.71
CA ASP A 609 6.54 4.83 36.82
C ASP A 609 6.29 3.39 36.34
N ILE A 610 5.38 3.19 35.36
CA ILE A 610 5.13 1.88 34.75
C ILE A 610 6.34 1.32 33.98
N ARG A 611 7.30 2.18 33.58
CA ARG A 611 8.53 1.74 32.89
C ARG A 611 9.55 1.16 33.87
N ARG A 612 9.34 1.24 35.18
CA ARG A 612 10.25 0.66 36.18
C ARG A 612 10.29 -0.85 36.07
N ARG A 613 11.46 -1.44 36.32
CA ARG A 613 11.66 -2.90 36.31
C ARG A 613 10.67 -3.60 37.24
N TYR A 614 10.53 -3.11 38.47
CA TYR A 614 9.60 -3.64 39.46
C TYR A 614 8.14 -3.65 38.95
N MET A 615 7.66 -2.53 38.41
CA MET A 615 6.31 -2.43 37.87
C MET A 615 6.11 -3.32 36.63
N ARG A 616 7.09 -3.36 35.72
CA ARG A 616 7.07 -4.27 34.56
C ARG A 616 7.05 -5.73 34.99
N SER A 617 7.80 -6.12 36.01
CA SER A 617 7.79 -7.48 36.57
C SER A 617 6.42 -7.82 37.15
N ILE A 618 5.79 -6.92 37.92
CA ILE A 618 4.42 -7.11 38.44
C ILE A 618 3.42 -7.27 37.30
N LEU A 619 3.46 -6.38 36.30
CA LEU A 619 2.55 -6.43 35.16
C LEU A 619 2.72 -7.71 34.33
N SER A 620 3.97 -8.11 34.09
CA SER A 620 4.29 -9.35 33.37
C SER A 620 3.82 -10.58 34.15
N PHE A 621 4.09 -10.63 35.46
CA PHE A 621 3.63 -11.72 36.31
C PHE A 621 2.11 -11.81 36.34
N ARG A 622 1.41 -10.68 36.53
CA ARG A 622 -0.05 -10.60 36.51
C ARG A 622 -0.61 -11.05 35.17
N SER A 623 0.00 -10.66 34.05
CA SER A 623 -0.42 -11.09 32.71
C SER A 623 -0.29 -12.61 32.55
N LYS A 624 0.85 -13.20 32.93
CA LYS A 624 1.08 -14.64 32.88
C LYS A 624 0.10 -15.41 33.77
N LEU A 625 -0.14 -14.92 34.98
CA LEU A 625 -1.08 -15.52 35.91
C LEU A 625 -2.51 -15.50 35.36
N LEU A 626 -2.97 -14.36 34.84
CA LEU A 626 -4.30 -14.23 34.23
C LEU A 626 -4.46 -15.12 33.00
N GLN A 627 -3.40 -15.25 32.19
CA GLN A 627 -3.39 -16.16 31.06
C GLN A 627 -3.51 -17.62 31.51
N ALA A 628 -2.71 -18.05 32.49
CA ALA A 628 -2.79 -19.39 33.05
C ALA A 628 -4.17 -19.70 33.66
N ILE A 629 -4.77 -18.74 34.38
CA ILE A 629 -6.13 -18.88 34.92
C ILE A 629 -7.14 -19.06 33.78
N ARG A 630 -7.06 -18.26 32.71
CA ARG A 630 -7.95 -18.40 31.55
C ARG A 630 -7.77 -19.75 30.87
N GLU A 631 -6.53 -20.17 30.63
CA GLU A 631 -6.24 -21.47 30.02
C GLU A 631 -6.75 -22.64 30.87
N TYR A 632 -6.72 -22.53 32.20
CA TYR A 632 -7.27 -23.53 33.11
C TYR A 632 -8.81 -23.54 33.13
N LEU A 633 -9.46 -22.37 33.11
CA LEU A 633 -10.92 -22.24 33.20
C LEU A 633 -11.67 -22.41 31.86
N ILE A 634 -10.96 -22.33 30.72
CA ILE A 634 -11.53 -22.48 29.38
C ILE A 634 -11.39 -23.94 28.86
N LYS A 635 -10.62 -24.79 29.56
CA LYS A 635 -10.72 -26.25 29.44
C LYS A 635 -11.95 -26.73 30.20
#